data_AF-A0A438CHK3-F1
#
_entry.id   AF-A0A438CHK3-F1
#
_cell.length_a   1.000
_cell.length_b   1.000
_cell.length_c   1.000
_cell.angle_alpha   90.00
_cell.angle_beta   90.00
_cell.angle_gamma   90.00
#
_symmetry.space_group_name_H-M   'P 1'
#
loop_
_entity.id
_entity.type
_entity.pdbx_description
1 polymer ?
#
loop_
_entity_poly.entity_id
_entity_poly.type
_entity_poly.pdbx_seq_one_letter_code
_entity_poly.pdbx_strand_id
1 'polypeptide(L)'
;MNQTIINDAYKKEVRERACMLITRWMYEAAIPFNAITYPSFQSMIKAIDQYGVGMKGPTFHEGTMFMQSIDASSMIKTGEKMFELLDKWVEQVSEENVIQVITDNHSSYVMADQEDGKGYKCGDGNDDDDDDFVDLEEE
;
A
#
# COMPACT_ATOMS: atom_id res chain seq x y z
N MET A 1 22.69 -28.87 35.42
CA MET A 1 21.75 -28.00 34.67
C MET A 1 22.30 -27.93 33.25
N ASN A 2 21.63 -28.52 32.26
CA ASN A 2 22.22 -28.79 30.95
C ASN A 2 21.87 -27.71 29.92
N GLN A 3 22.79 -27.46 28.98
CA GLN A 3 22.68 -26.45 27.92
C GLN A 3 21.36 -26.50 27.13
N THR A 4 20.77 -27.69 26.94
CA THR A 4 19.51 -27.88 26.23
C THR A 4 18.33 -27.17 26.91
N ILE A 5 18.21 -27.28 28.23
CA ILE A 5 17.11 -26.66 29.00
C ILE A 5 17.25 -25.13 28.99
N ILE A 6 18.49 -24.64 29.04
CA ILE A 6 18.80 -23.20 29.00
C ILE A 6 18.47 -22.64 27.61
N ASN A 7 18.84 -23.34 26.53
CA ASN A 7 18.55 -22.93 25.16
C ASN A 7 17.04 -22.93 24.87
N ASP A 8 16.30 -23.91 25.39
CA ASP A 8 14.85 -23.99 25.20
C ASP A 8 14.11 -22.89 25.96
N ALA A 9 14.52 -22.60 27.21
CA ALA A 9 13.97 -21.49 27.99
C ALA A 9 14.24 -20.13 27.31
N TYR A 10 15.47 -19.92 26.83
CA TYR A 10 15.83 -18.71 26.08
C TYR A 10 14.99 -18.55 24.81
N LYS A 11 14.88 -19.59 23.99
CA LYS A 11 14.05 -19.57 22.77
C LYS A 11 12.58 -19.28 23.07
N LYS A 12 12.06 -19.84 24.17
CA LYS A 12 10.70 -19.59 24.63
C LYS A 12 10.50 -18.12 25.00
N GLU A 13 11.42 -17.54 25.76
CA GLU A 13 11.36 -16.14 26.17
C GLU A 13 11.43 -15.18 24.97
N VAL A 14 12.30 -15.45 24.00
CA VAL A 14 12.40 -14.67 22.76
C VAL A 14 11.10 -14.76 21.95
N ARG A 15 10.53 -15.96 21.83
CA ARG A 15 9.25 -16.17 21.15
C ARG A 15 8.11 -15.41 21.82
N GLU A 16 8.02 -15.47 23.15
CA GLU A 16 6.98 -14.79 23.91
C GLU A 16 7.05 -13.26 23.72
N ARG A 17 8.26 -12.68 23.73
CA ARG A 17 8.44 -11.25 23.42
C ARG A 17 8.02 -10.90 21.99
N ALA A 18 8.42 -11.70 21.01
CA ALA A 18 8.06 -11.48 19.62
C ALA A 18 6.53 -11.53 19.43
N CYS A 19 5.86 -12.56 19.99
CA CYS A 19 4.41 -12.68 19.94
C CYS A 19 3.71 -11.48 20.59
N MET A 20 4.18 -11.03 21.75
CA MET A 20 3.61 -9.86 22.43
C MET A 20 3.71 -8.60 21.58
N LEU A 21 4.85 -8.34 20.93
CA LEU A 21 5.03 -7.18 20.07
C LEU A 21 4.18 -7.24 18.80
N ILE A 22 4.07 -8.42 18.17
CA ILE A 22 3.18 -8.63 17.03
C ILE A 22 1.74 -8.36 17.42
N THR A 23 1.26 -8.96 18.52
CA THR A 23 -0.09 -8.75 19.02
C THR A 23 -0.36 -7.28 19.32
N ARG A 24 0.58 -6.58 19.97
CA ARG A 24 0.45 -5.14 20.24
C ARG A 24 0.34 -4.32 18.95
N TRP A 25 1.20 -4.56 17.96
CA TRP A 25 1.13 -3.90 16.66
C TRP A 25 -0.22 -4.13 15.96
N MET A 26 -0.75 -5.37 16.02
CA MET A 26 -2.08 -5.67 15.47
C MET A 26 -3.18 -4.88 16.16
N TYR A 27 -3.14 -4.74 17.50
CA TYR A 27 -4.10 -3.90 18.22
C TYR A 27 -3.99 -2.42 17.81
N GLU A 28 -2.78 -1.87 17.71
CA GLU A 28 -2.53 -0.48 17.32
C GLU A 28 -3.00 -0.18 15.88
N ALA A 29 -2.80 -1.13 14.97
CA ALA A 29 -3.20 -1.03 13.56
C ALA A 29 -4.64 -1.50 13.29
N ALA A 30 -5.41 -1.85 14.33
CA ALA A 30 -6.76 -2.42 14.23
C ALA A 30 -6.85 -3.64 13.29
N ILE A 31 -5.80 -4.46 13.23
CA ILE A 31 -5.74 -5.66 12.39
C ILE A 31 -6.51 -6.80 13.08
N PRO A 32 -7.51 -7.40 12.43
CA PRO A 32 -8.21 -8.56 12.96
C PRO A 32 -7.28 -9.74 13.31
N PHE A 33 -7.49 -10.39 14.47
CA PHE A 33 -6.60 -11.49 14.94
C PHE A 33 -6.55 -12.69 14.01
N ASN A 34 -7.58 -12.91 13.20
CA ASN A 34 -7.57 -13.95 12.17
C ASN A 34 -6.50 -13.69 11.09
N ALA A 35 -5.93 -12.49 10.96
CA ALA A 35 -4.87 -12.21 9.99
C ALA A 35 -3.64 -13.12 10.13
N ILE A 36 -3.34 -13.60 11.35
CA ILE A 36 -2.21 -14.52 11.57
C ILE A 36 -2.45 -15.93 11.00
N THR A 37 -3.69 -16.27 10.65
CA THR A 37 -4.02 -17.56 10.04
C THR A 37 -3.77 -17.58 8.53
N TYR A 38 -3.56 -16.41 7.92
CA TYR A 38 -3.23 -16.33 6.51
C TYR A 38 -1.83 -16.90 6.22
N PRO A 39 -1.65 -17.73 5.17
CA PRO A 39 -0.34 -18.29 4.81
C PRO A 39 0.74 -17.21 4.59
N SER A 40 0.34 -16.03 4.12
CA SER A 40 1.21 -14.86 3.93
C SER A 40 1.90 -14.43 5.22
N PHE A 41 1.26 -14.55 6.38
CA PHE A 41 1.87 -14.23 7.68
C PHE A 41 3.07 -15.15 7.96
N GLN A 42 2.96 -16.45 7.67
CA GLN A 42 4.08 -17.38 7.84
C GLN A 42 5.22 -17.10 6.86
N SER A 43 4.89 -16.78 5.60
CA SER A 43 5.88 -16.34 4.61
C SER A 43 6.65 -15.10 5.06
N MET A 44 5.95 -14.12 5.64
CA MET A 44 6.57 -12.91 6.21
C MET A 44 7.52 -13.25 7.36
N ILE A 45 7.09 -14.07 8.33
CA ILE A 45 7.95 -14.48 9.45
C ILE A 45 9.22 -15.20 8.95
N LYS A 46 9.09 -16.08 7.96
CA LYS A 46 10.23 -16.79 7.36
C LYS A 46 11.21 -15.84 6.67
N ALA A 47 10.71 -14.84 5.94
CA ALA A 47 11.57 -13.85 5.30
C ALA A 47 12.34 -12.99 6.33
N ILE A 48 11.67 -12.58 7.41
CA ILE A 48 12.31 -11.85 8.52
C ILE A 48 13.39 -12.70 9.18
N ASP A 49 13.10 -13.98 9.46
CA ASP A 49 14.07 -14.92 10.05
C ASP A 49 15.30 -15.14 9.16
N GLN A 50 15.09 -15.26 7.83
CA GLN A 50 16.17 -15.40 6.85
C GLN A 50 17.05 -14.15 6.75
N TYR A 51 16.49 -12.95 6.96
CA TYR A 51 17.28 -11.72 7.06
C TYR A 51 18.12 -11.70 8.34
N GLY A 52 17.50 -12.03 9.48
CA GLY A 52 18.15 -12.09 10.79
C GLY A 52 18.06 -10.79 11.60
N VAL A 53 18.91 -10.68 12.63
CA VAL A 53 18.90 -9.55 13.58
C VAL A 53 19.32 -8.26 12.89
N GLY A 54 18.56 -7.18 13.11
CA GLY A 54 18.85 -5.86 12.58
C GLY A 54 18.02 -5.46 11.35
N MET A 55 17.07 -6.31 10.92
CA MET A 55 16.10 -5.93 9.89
C MET A 55 15.37 -4.66 10.32
N LYS A 56 15.37 -3.66 9.44
CA LYS A 56 14.48 -2.50 9.56
C LYS A 56 13.15 -2.84 8.91
N GLY A 57 12.04 -2.37 9.49
CA GLY A 57 10.75 -2.47 8.83
C GLY A 57 10.74 -1.73 7.49
N PRO A 58 9.85 -2.08 6.56
CA PRO A 58 9.73 -1.38 5.29
C PRO A 58 9.33 0.08 5.53
N THR A 59 9.84 0.96 4.68
CA THR A 59 9.39 2.36 4.59
C THR A 59 8.00 2.44 3.97
N PHE A 60 7.34 3.60 4.07
CA PHE A 60 6.05 3.83 3.40
C PHE A 60 6.13 3.51 1.89
N HIS A 61 7.19 3.97 1.22
CA HIS A 61 7.39 3.74 -0.21
C HIS A 61 7.63 2.27 -0.56
N GLU A 62 8.32 1.52 0.29
CA GLU A 62 8.50 0.07 0.11
C GLU A 62 7.24 -0.73 0.46
N GLY A 63 6.34 -0.16 1.29
CA GLY A 63 5.04 -0.74 1.63
C GLY A 63 3.97 -0.50 0.55
N THR A 64 4.20 0.44 -0.37
CA THR A 64 3.33 0.68 -1.53
C THR A 64 3.83 -0.12 -2.73
N MET A 65 2.91 -0.81 -3.43
CA MET A 65 3.22 -1.53 -4.65
C MET A 65 2.59 -0.82 -5.85
N PHE A 66 3.42 -0.44 -6.82
CA PHE A 66 2.93 0.04 -8.10
C PHE A 66 2.26 -1.12 -8.85
N MET A 67 1.00 -0.94 -9.24
CA MET A 67 0.21 -2.01 -9.87
C MET A 67 0.34 -2.01 -11.39
N GLN A 68 0.08 -0.87 -12.05
CA GLN A 68 0.20 -0.74 -13.50
C GLN A 68 0.24 0.73 -13.94
N SER A 69 0.80 1.00 -15.13
CA SER A 69 0.62 2.23 -15.90
C SER A 69 -0.12 1.91 -17.19
N ILE A 70 -0.95 2.85 -17.64
CA ILE A 70 -1.63 2.80 -18.93
C ILE A 70 -1.25 4.06 -19.69
N ASP A 71 -0.72 3.92 -20.91
CA ASP A 71 -0.59 5.06 -21.83
C ASP A 71 -1.97 5.40 -22.40
N ALA A 72 -2.55 6.47 -21.87
CA ALA A 72 -3.86 6.95 -22.28
C ALA A 72 -3.77 8.23 -23.14
N SER A 73 -2.58 8.62 -23.62
CA SER A 73 -2.37 9.82 -24.45
C SER A 73 -3.28 9.88 -25.69
N SER A 74 -3.62 8.72 -26.26
CA SER A 74 -4.54 8.58 -27.40
C SER A 74 -6.03 8.55 -27.01
N MET A 75 -6.34 8.38 -25.72
CA MET A 75 -7.69 8.16 -25.16
C MET A 75 -8.22 9.36 -24.37
N ILE A 76 -7.37 10.15 -23.70
CA ILE A 76 -7.74 11.26 -22.79
C ILE A 76 -8.16 12.51 -23.56
N LYS A 77 -9.28 12.46 -24.28
CA LYS A 77 -9.88 13.67 -24.89
C LYS A 77 -11.24 14.03 -24.29
N THR A 78 -11.84 13.11 -23.52
CA THR A 78 -13.16 13.25 -22.93
C THR A 78 -13.20 12.59 -21.55
N GLY A 79 -14.14 13.01 -20.69
CA GLY A 79 -14.36 12.40 -19.38
C GLY A 79 -14.77 10.94 -19.46
N GLU A 80 -15.69 10.60 -20.36
CA GLU A 80 -16.15 9.23 -20.63
C GLU A 80 -15.03 8.18 -20.72
N LYS A 81 -14.01 8.44 -21.54
CA LYS A 81 -12.90 7.49 -21.72
C LYS A 81 -12.01 7.37 -20.50
N MET A 82 -11.91 8.43 -19.70
CA MET A 82 -11.20 8.39 -18.43
C MET A 82 -11.97 7.63 -17.38
N PHE A 83 -13.30 7.82 -17.32
CA PHE A 83 -14.18 7.06 -16.46
C PHE A 83 -14.09 5.56 -16.77
N GLU A 84 -14.20 5.15 -18.03
CA GLU A 84 -14.07 3.74 -18.44
C GLU A 84 -12.73 3.11 -18.01
N LEU A 85 -11.63 3.85 -18.07
CA LEU A 85 -10.32 3.36 -17.64
C LEU A 85 -10.23 3.17 -16.12
N LEU A 86 -10.76 4.14 -15.36
CA LEU A 86 -10.79 4.09 -13.90
C LEU A 86 -11.72 2.97 -13.43
N ASP A 87 -12.92 2.88 -14.01
CA ASP A 87 -13.94 1.87 -13.69
C ASP A 87 -13.38 0.46 -13.91
N LYS A 88 -12.79 0.20 -15.08
CA LYS A 88 -12.14 -1.09 -15.37
C LYS A 88 -11.03 -1.45 -14.37
N TRP A 89 -10.28 -0.46 -13.89
CA TRP A 89 -9.25 -0.72 -12.88
C TRP A 89 -9.86 -0.98 -11.50
N VAL A 90 -10.88 -0.23 -11.11
CA VAL A 90 -11.62 -0.45 -9.86
C VAL A 90 -12.26 -1.83 -9.87
N GLU A 91 -12.86 -2.27 -10.98
CA GLU A 91 -13.38 -3.63 -11.15
C GLU A 91 -12.27 -4.69 -10.98
N GLN A 92 -11.07 -4.46 -11.52
CA GLN A 92 -9.94 -5.38 -11.38
C GLN A 92 -9.46 -5.50 -9.92
N VAL A 93 -9.50 -4.40 -9.16
CA VAL A 93 -9.11 -4.35 -7.73
C VAL A 93 -10.26 -4.78 -6.81
N SER A 94 -11.49 -4.73 -7.31
CA SER A 94 -12.76 -4.78 -6.59
C SER A 94 -13.05 -3.52 -5.78
N GLU A 95 -14.28 -3.01 -5.87
CA GLU A 95 -14.73 -1.76 -5.23
C GLU A 95 -14.46 -1.75 -3.72
N GLU A 96 -14.63 -2.88 -3.02
CA GLU A 96 -14.43 -2.96 -1.57
C GLU A 96 -12.97 -2.76 -1.13
N ASN A 97 -12.02 -2.89 -2.07
CA ASN A 97 -10.60 -2.71 -1.82
C ASN A 97 -10.11 -1.30 -2.22
N VAL A 98 -10.98 -0.47 -2.81
CA VAL A 98 -10.66 0.91 -3.22
C VAL A 98 -11.18 1.88 -2.18
N ILE A 99 -10.27 2.53 -1.45
CA ILE A 99 -10.63 3.53 -0.43
C ILE A 99 -10.82 4.92 -1.07
N GLN A 100 -9.93 5.28 -2.00
CA GLN A 100 -9.91 6.59 -2.62
C GLN A 100 -9.22 6.49 -4.00
N VAL A 101 -9.76 7.23 -4.96
CA VAL A 101 -9.11 7.55 -6.23
C VAL A 101 -8.62 9.00 -6.15
N ILE A 102 -7.34 9.24 -6.45
CA ILE A 102 -6.74 10.58 -6.47
C ILE A 102 -6.31 10.87 -7.90
N THR A 103 -6.89 11.92 -8.48
CA THR A 103 -6.68 12.37 -9.87
C THR A 103 -6.18 13.81 -9.88
N ASP A 104 -5.61 14.24 -11.00
CA ASP A 104 -5.31 15.65 -11.22
C ASP A 104 -6.60 16.46 -11.54
N ASN A 105 -6.49 17.79 -11.57
CA ASN A 105 -7.62 18.69 -11.82
C ASN A 105 -7.89 18.92 -13.31
N HIS A 106 -7.35 18.11 -14.22
CA HIS A 106 -7.59 18.29 -15.64
C HIS A 106 -9.06 18.00 -15.98
N SER A 107 -9.64 18.78 -16.90
CA SER A 107 -11.09 18.78 -17.16
C SER A 107 -11.69 17.40 -17.48
N SER A 108 -10.90 16.49 -18.08
CA SER A 108 -11.33 15.11 -18.32
C SER A 108 -11.62 14.33 -17.03
N TYR A 109 -10.82 14.52 -15.97
CA TYR A 109 -11.01 13.80 -14.70
C TYR A 109 -12.20 14.36 -13.93
N VAL A 110 -12.36 15.69 -13.93
CA VAL A 110 -13.54 16.36 -13.34
C VAL A 110 -14.85 15.89 -13.98
N MET A 111 -14.85 15.67 -15.30
CA MET A 111 -16.03 15.18 -16.02
C MET A 111 -16.27 13.69 -15.74
N ALA A 112 -15.22 12.87 -15.61
CA ALA A 112 -15.34 11.47 -15.21
C ALA A 112 -15.97 11.31 -13.83
N ASP A 113 -15.63 12.19 -12.87
CA ASP A 113 -16.22 12.19 -11.53
C ASP A 113 -17.72 12.54 -11.53
N GLN A 114 -18.19 13.31 -12.52
CA GLN A 114 -19.61 13.66 -12.65
C GLN A 114 -20.44 12.53 -13.29
N GLU A 115 -19.81 11.64 -14.07
CA GLU A 115 -20.51 10.54 -14.76
C GLU A 115 -20.93 9.41 -13.82
N ASP A 116 -20.18 9.13 -12.75
CA ASP A 116 -20.52 8.08 -11.77
C ASP A 116 -21.82 8.37 -10.98
N GLY A 117 -22.29 9.62 -10.98
CA GLY A 117 -23.48 10.04 -10.24
C GLY A 117 -23.38 9.90 -8.70
N LYS A 118 -22.25 9.39 -8.20
CA LYS A 118 -21.89 9.22 -6.78
C LYS A 118 -20.66 10.10 -6.46
N GLY A 119 -20.82 11.41 -6.48
CA GLY A 119 -19.70 12.36 -6.36
C GLY A 119 -18.72 12.05 -5.22
N TYR A 120 -17.50 11.63 -5.58
CA TYR A 120 -16.35 11.65 -4.69
C TYR A 120 -15.86 13.10 -4.59
N LYS A 121 -15.64 13.60 -3.37
CA LYS A 121 -15.26 15.02 -3.15
C LYS A 121 -13.75 15.20 -3.33
N CYS A 122 -13.34 15.90 -4.38
CA CYS A 122 -11.99 16.45 -4.49
C CYS A 122 -11.78 17.53 -3.41
N GLY A 123 -10.64 17.47 -2.72
CA GLY A 123 -10.19 18.56 -1.86
C GLY A 123 -9.45 19.60 -2.69
N ASP A 124 -9.77 20.87 -2.49
CA ASP A 124 -9.17 21.99 -3.22
C ASP A 124 -7.67 22.10 -2.85
N GLY A 125 -6.80 21.55 -3.69
CA GLY A 125 -5.35 21.73 -3.61
C GLY A 125 -4.94 22.91 -4.47
N ASN A 126 -4.29 23.90 -3.86
CA ASN A 126 -3.89 25.16 -4.47
C ASN A 126 -3.10 24.97 -5.78
N ASP A 127 -3.50 25.76 -6.77
CA ASP A 127 -2.73 26.04 -7.98
C ASP A 127 -1.43 26.76 -7.58
N ASP A 128 -0.28 26.09 -7.76
CA ASP A 128 0.98 26.77 -8.00
C ASP A 128 1.67 26.02 -9.14
N ASP A 129 1.67 26.70 -10.28
CA ASP A 129 2.27 26.29 -11.55
C ASP A 129 3.77 25.99 -11.43
N ASP A 130 4.22 25.02 -12.23
CA ASP A 130 5.57 24.92 -12.82
C ASP A 130 6.78 24.86 -11.86
N ASP A 131 7.01 23.71 -11.23
CA ASP A 131 8.38 23.29 -10.91
C ASP A 131 9.02 22.66 -12.17
N ASP A 132 9.77 23.49 -12.89
CA ASP A 132 10.74 23.14 -13.92
C ASP A 132 11.59 21.93 -13.49
N PHE A 133 11.40 20.79 -14.16
CA PHE A 133 12.31 19.66 -14.06
C PHE A 133 13.62 20.02 -14.79
N VAL A 134 14.61 20.49 -14.03
CA VAL A 134 15.97 20.66 -14.53
C VAL A 134 16.60 19.27 -14.63
N ASP A 135 16.83 18.80 -15.86
CA ASP A 135 17.67 17.63 -16.12
C ASP A 135 19.06 17.89 -15.53
N LEU A 136 19.41 17.15 -14.48
CA LEU A 136 20.81 16.89 -14.16
C LEU A 136 21.23 15.67 -14.97
N GLU A 137 21.82 15.92 -16.13
CA GLU A 137 22.76 14.98 -16.73
C GLU A 137 23.85 14.70 -15.68
N GLU A 138 23.88 13.49 -15.13
CA GLU A 138 25.04 13.00 -14.39
C GLU A 138 26.04 12.38 -15.38
N GLU A 139 27.21 13.02 -15.47
CA GLU A 139 28.48 12.47 -15.95
C GLU A 139 29.15 11.63 -14.86
#